data_AF-A0A3M1LR61-F1
#
_entry.id   AF-A0A3M1LR61-F1
#
_cell.length_a   1.000
_cell.length_b   1.000
_cell.length_c   1.000
_cell.angle_alpha   90.00
_cell.angle_beta   90.00
_cell.angle_gamma   90.00
#
_symmetry.space_group_name_H-M   'P 1'
#
loop_
_entity.id
_entity.type
_entity.pdbx_description
1 polymer ?
#
loop_
_entity_poly.entity_id
_entity_poly.type
_entity_poly.pdbx_seq_one_letter_code
_entity_poly.pdbx_strand_id
1 'polypeptide(L)'
;MAAQKHAEDMLKYRYLAHWDSEGFKPYIRYFQYGGEGEVRENAGFIGYMDNYEKCASGILICEKVDPMEALERLEYVMVYDDASSNWGHRDNILDNWHNKVSIGIAYDDYFLALVQHFENDYIDWEERTLDHNDFIIWKGSIKVPAGLSFDSDTLFINGYYDPFPTKLNNTQLNNLPNCYTYGGGTLCNTDIVEVIMPELPLGYEYTDDVNTFSLSMAKTENSNKVDFTIKFKPSLDEEGLYTYVLYMETGAINEYLPLASYTIVYDDEIKSLLDYINN
;
A
#
# COMPACT_ATOMS: atom_id res chain seq x y z
N MET A 1 10.21 2.75 7.38
CA MET A 1 11.19 3.59 6.62
C MET A 1 10.53 4.36 5.49
N ALA A 2 9.61 3.75 4.73
CA ALA A 2 8.86 4.40 3.65
C ALA A 2 8.13 5.70 4.05
N ALA A 3 7.39 5.71 5.17
CA ALA A 3 6.71 6.91 5.67
C ALA A 3 7.66 8.10 5.88
N GLN A 4 8.81 7.88 6.53
CA GLN A 4 9.81 8.93 6.74
C GLN A 4 10.39 9.44 5.41
N LYS A 5 10.65 8.55 4.46
CA LYS A 5 11.12 8.92 3.12
C LYS A 5 10.11 9.78 2.38
N HIS A 6 8.83 9.47 2.50
CA HIS A 6 7.78 10.28 1.90
C HIS A 6 7.65 11.65 2.57
N ALA A 7 7.71 11.72 3.90
CA ALA A 7 7.68 13.00 4.61
C ALA A 7 8.86 13.90 4.20
N GLU A 8 10.06 13.33 4.07
CA GLU A 8 11.25 14.03 3.56
C GLU A 8 11.07 14.54 2.12
N ASP A 9 10.40 13.75 1.27
CA ASP A 9 10.11 14.13 -0.12
C ASP A 9 9.10 15.28 -0.19
N MET A 10 8.00 15.19 0.57
CA MET A 10 7.00 16.25 0.72
C MET A 10 7.62 17.55 1.25
N LEU A 11 8.52 17.45 2.23
CA LEU A 11 9.29 18.60 2.71
C LEU A 11 10.14 19.15 1.56
N LYS A 12 10.98 18.32 0.94
CA LYS A 12 11.93 18.77 -0.09
C LYS A 12 11.25 19.50 -1.26
N TYR A 13 10.12 18.99 -1.73
CA TYR A 13 9.46 19.51 -2.94
C TYR A 13 8.19 20.34 -2.66
N ARG A 14 7.78 20.47 -1.39
CA ARG A 14 6.63 21.30 -0.96
C ARG A 14 5.32 20.92 -1.65
N TYR A 15 4.90 19.68 -1.48
CA TYR A 15 3.64 19.18 -2.03
C TYR A 15 2.87 18.35 -1.01
N LEU A 16 1.58 18.11 -1.29
CA LEU A 16 0.73 17.13 -0.60
C LEU A 16 0.11 16.22 -1.65
N ALA A 17 0.58 14.98 -1.68
CA ALA A 17 0.05 13.92 -2.54
C ALA A 17 0.44 12.57 -1.94
N HIS A 18 -0.25 11.51 -2.33
CA HIS A 18 0.13 10.13 -1.97
C HIS A 18 1.33 9.61 -2.77
N TRP A 19 1.52 10.12 -3.98
CA TRP A 19 2.66 9.84 -4.83
C TRP A 19 3.87 10.62 -4.35
N ASP A 20 5.07 10.02 -4.44
CA ASP A 20 6.31 10.80 -4.33
C ASP A 20 6.71 11.47 -5.65
N SER A 21 7.74 12.31 -5.57
CA SER A 21 8.38 12.98 -6.69
C SER A 21 8.96 12.05 -7.76
N GLU A 22 9.15 10.76 -7.46
CA GLU A 22 9.56 9.75 -8.43
C GLU A 22 8.37 9.05 -9.09
N GLY A 23 7.14 9.35 -8.65
CA GLY A 23 5.90 8.82 -9.21
C GLY A 23 5.43 7.51 -8.57
N PHE A 24 6.01 7.10 -7.44
CA PHE A 24 5.61 5.87 -6.76
C PHE A 24 4.42 6.11 -5.84
N LYS A 25 3.42 5.22 -5.94
CA LYS A 25 2.30 5.11 -5.00
C LYS A 25 2.75 4.53 -3.66
N PRO A 26 1.97 4.70 -2.57
CA PRO A 26 2.36 4.28 -1.23
C PRO A 26 2.77 2.80 -1.10
N TYR A 27 2.01 1.86 -1.68
CA TYR A 27 2.32 0.42 -1.61
C TYR A 27 3.59 0.04 -2.39
N ILE A 28 3.84 0.69 -3.53
CA ILE A 28 5.06 0.46 -4.34
C ILE A 28 6.29 0.95 -3.58
N ARG A 29 6.19 2.15 -3.01
CA ARG A 29 7.22 2.73 -2.14
C ARG A 29 7.43 1.90 -0.89
N TYR A 30 6.36 1.42 -0.25
CA TYR A 30 6.46 0.57 0.93
C TYR A 30 7.26 -0.70 0.63
N PHE A 31 6.94 -1.38 -0.48
CA PHE A 31 7.70 -2.53 -0.94
C PHE A 31 9.17 -2.19 -1.25
N GLN A 32 9.45 -1.09 -1.96
CA GLN A 32 10.80 -0.63 -2.26
C GLN A 32 11.67 -0.48 -1.00
N TYR A 33 11.06 -0.05 0.12
CA TYR A 33 11.75 0.12 1.41
C TYR A 33 11.63 -1.12 2.33
N GLY A 34 11.37 -2.30 1.77
CA GLY A 34 11.38 -3.58 2.48
C GLY A 34 10.08 -3.92 3.20
N GLY A 35 8.98 -3.26 2.87
CA GLY A 35 7.65 -3.59 3.38
C GLY A 35 7.19 -4.99 2.96
N GLU A 36 6.54 -5.70 3.89
CA GLU A 36 6.16 -7.09 3.65
C GLU A 36 4.66 -7.40 3.77
N GLY A 37 3.90 -6.51 4.42
CA GLY A 37 2.45 -6.61 4.57
C GLY A 37 1.68 -5.84 3.50
N GLU A 38 0.44 -5.49 3.85
CA GLU A 38 -0.30 -4.42 3.17
C GLU A 38 -0.15 -3.10 3.95
N VAL A 39 -0.24 -1.97 3.23
CA VAL A 39 -0.09 -0.64 3.79
C VAL A 39 -1.17 0.31 3.30
N ARG A 40 -1.66 1.15 4.22
CA ARG A 40 -2.50 2.31 3.93
C ARG A 40 -1.86 3.58 4.49
N GLU A 41 -1.96 4.67 3.74
CA GLU A 41 -1.26 5.92 4.02
C GLU A 41 -2.22 7.05 4.33
N ASN A 42 -1.97 7.74 5.46
CA ASN A 42 -2.43 9.10 5.65
C ASN A 42 -1.25 10.06 5.42
N ALA A 43 -1.52 11.19 4.78
CA ALA A 43 -0.53 12.24 4.58
C ALA A 43 -1.14 13.61 4.88
N GLY A 44 -0.38 14.49 5.49
CA GLY A 44 -0.82 15.83 5.83
C GLY A 44 0.35 16.79 5.97
N PHE A 45 0.06 18.09 5.92
CA PHE A 45 1.06 19.13 6.13
C PHE A 45 0.48 20.34 6.87
N ILE A 46 1.36 21.10 7.52
CA ILE A 46 1.10 22.45 8.05
C ILE A 46 2.22 23.37 7.56
N GLY A 47 1.88 24.62 7.21
CA GLY A 47 2.83 25.63 6.76
C GLY A 47 2.53 26.14 5.35
N TYR A 48 3.58 26.48 4.60
CA TYR A 48 3.45 27.19 3.33
C TYR A 48 3.97 26.36 2.16
N MET A 49 3.13 26.11 1.14
CA MET A 49 3.57 25.57 -0.17
C MET A 49 3.92 26.71 -1.13
N ASP A 50 2.93 27.50 -1.55
CA ASP A 50 3.09 28.52 -2.61
C ASP A 50 3.97 29.70 -2.24
N ASN A 51 4.05 30.03 -0.95
CA ASN A 51 4.82 31.18 -0.44
C ASN A 51 6.11 30.78 0.30
N TYR A 52 6.46 29.49 0.30
CA TYR A 52 7.63 28.98 1.03
C TYR A 52 8.89 29.81 0.73
N GLU A 53 9.23 30.00 -0.55
CA GLU A 53 10.44 30.73 -0.95
C GLU A 53 10.44 32.19 -0.49
N LYS A 54 9.27 32.84 -0.44
CA LYS A 54 9.16 34.21 0.07
C LYS A 54 9.33 34.26 1.58
N CYS A 55 8.83 33.26 2.31
CA CYS A 55 9.04 33.10 3.74
C CYS A 55 10.53 32.86 4.04
N ALA A 56 11.12 31.86 3.38
CA ALA A 56 12.50 31.45 3.60
C ALA A 56 13.53 32.53 3.24
N SER A 57 13.27 33.33 2.20
CA SER A 57 14.12 34.47 1.82
C SER A 57 13.91 35.74 2.66
N GLY A 58 12.89 35.77 3.53
CA GLY A 58 12.53 36.94 4.32
C GLY A 58 11.83 38.05 3.53
N ILE A 59 11.42 37.78 2.27
CA ILE A 59 10.60 38.69 1.46
C ILE A 59 9.20 38.85 2.08
N LEU A 60 8.66 37.76 2.64
CA LEU A 60 7.40 37.73 3.36
C LEU A 60 7.66 37.38 4.83
N ILE A 61 7.06 38.12 5.76
CA ILE A 61 7.06 37.76 7.17
C ILE A 61 6.04 36.65 7.34
N CYS A 62 6.54 35.45 7.63
CA CYS A 62 5.72 34.25 7.85
C CYS A 62 5.87 33.77 9.29
N GLU A 63 4.79 33.20 9.81
CA GLU A 63 4.83 32.51 11.10
C GLU A 63 5.65 31.23 10.97
N LYS A 64 6.46 30.94 11.98
CA LYS A 64 7.21 29.69 12.00
C LYS A 64 6.32 28.55 12.49
N VAL A 65 6.50 27.37 11.94
CA VAL A 65 5.79 26.17 12.37
C VAL A 65 6.28 25.76 13.76
N ASP A 66 5.37 25.68 14.73
CA ASP A 66 5.60 24.91 15.95
C ASP A 66 5.29 23.44 15.64
N PRO A 67 6.29 22.54 15.68
CA PRO A 67 6.07 21.15 15.28
C PRO A 67 5.10 20.41 16.19
N MET A 68 5.03 20.72 17.48
CA MET A 68 4.12 20.03 18.39
C MET A 68 2.67 20.44 18.14
N GLU A 69 2.42 21.75 18.02
CA GLU A 69 1.08 22.26 17.69
C GLU A 69 0.61 21.78 16.31
N ALA A 70 1.53 21.77 15.32
CA ALA A 70 1.23 21.28 13.98
C ALA A 70 0.84 19.79 13.98
N LEU A 71 1.57 18.94 14.72
CA LEU A 71 1.25 17.51 14.82
C LEU A 71 -0.08 17.26 15.55
N GLU A 72 -0.32 17.96 16.66
CA GLU A 72 -1.60 17.88 17.38
C GLU A 72 -2.77 18.30 16.48
N ARG A 73 -2.59 19.37 15.70
CA ARG A 73 -3.60 19.85 14.75
C ARG A 73 -3.83 18.85 13.61
N LEU A 74 -2.77 18.30 13.03
CA LEU A 74 -2.86 17.32 11.94
C LEU A 74 -3.60 16.06 12.37
N GLU A 75 -3.24 15.49 13.52
CA GLU A 75 -3.93 14.31 14.04
C GLU A 75 -5.40 14.62 14.35
N TYR A 76 -5.67 15.79 14.96
CA TYR A 76 -7.03 16.21 15.26
C TYR A 76 -7.89 16.32 14.00
N VAL A 77 -7.38 16.92 12.90
CA VAL A 77 -8.17 17.02 11.66
C VAL A 77 -8.40 15.66 11.03
N MET A 78 -7.38 14.80 10.98
CA MET A 78 -7.50 13.48 10.35
C MET A 78 -8.52 12.60 11.06
N VAL A 79 -8.74 12.80 12.37
CA VAL A 79 -9.71 12.01 13.15
C VAL A 79 -11.08 12.70 13.24
N TYR A 80 -11.12 13.99 13.54
CA TYR A 80 -12.35 14.70 13.93
C TYR A 80 -12.90 15.66 12.87
N ASP A 81 -12.11 16.05 11.87
CA ASP A 81 -12.46 17.07 10.86
C ASP A 81 -12.05 16.61 9.45
N ASP A 82 -12.35 15.35 9.11
CA ASP A 82 -11.86 14.69 7.89
C ASP A 82 -12.92 14.56 6.79
N ALA A 83 -14.03 15.29 6.90
CA ALA A 83 -15.13 15.22 5.94
C ALA A 83 -14.69 15.55 4.50
N SER A 84 -13.70 16.43 4.33
CA SER A 84 -13.13 16.78 3.01
C SER A 84 -12.39 15.63 2.33
N SER A 85 -11.95 14.63 3.11
CA SER A 85 -11.29 13.41 2.63
C SER A 85 -12.24 12.21 2.65
N ASN A 86 -13.55 12.48 2.74
CA ASN A 86 -14.59 11.46 2.91
C ASN A 86 -14.35 10.55 4.14
N TRP A 87 -13.75 11.11 5.19
CA TRP A 87 -13.34 10.38 6.39
C TRP A 87 -12.32 9.27 6.19
N GLY A 88 -11.64 9.24 5.04
CA GLY A 88 -10.66 8.21 4.71
C GLY A 88 -9.49 8.16 5.69
N HIS A 89 -9.01 9.30 6.19
CA HIS A 89 -7.91 9.30 7.17
C HIS A 89 -8.36 8.75 8.52
N ARG A 90 -9.55 9.15 8.98
CA ARG A 90 -10.14 8.68 10.24
C ARG A 90 -10.35 7.17 10.19
N ASP A 91 -10.96 6.70 9.11
CA ASP A 91 -11.33 5.29 8.97
C ASP A 91 -10.06 4.44 8.86
N ASN A 92 -9.01 4.93 8.21
CA ASN A 92 -7.67 4.31 8.22
C ASN A 92 -7.06 4.26 9.64
N ILE A 93 -7.10 5.35 10.41
CA ILE A 93 -6.57 5.38 11.79
C ILE A 93 -7.30 4.39 12.71
N LEU A 94 -8.61 4.22 12.49
CA LEU A 94 -9.48 3.41 13.34
C LEU A 94 -9.67 1.97 12.85
N ASP A 95 -9.10 1.60 11.70
CA ASP A 95 -9.22 0.26 11.15
C ASP A 95 -8.63 -0.76 12.13
N ASN A 96 -9.45 -1.72 12.52
CA ASN A 96 -9.13 -2.71 13.55
C ASN A 96 -8.19 -3.81 13.05
N TRP A 97 -7.95 -3.89 11.74
CA TRP A 97 -7.04 -4.85 11.14
C TRP A 97 -5.58 -4.38 11.12
N HIS A 98 -5.34 -3.08 11.27
CA HIS A 98 -3.98 -2.60 11.38
C HIS A 98 -3.33 -3.09 12.67
N ASN A 99 -2.13 -3.64 12.54
CA ASN A 99 -1.39 -4.21 13.66
C ASN A 99 0.00 -3.57 13.85
N LYS A 100 0.40 -2.69 12.92
CA LYS A 100 1.59 -1.84 13.01
C LYS A 100 1.31 -0.46 12.43
N VAL A 101 2.09 0.51 12.87
CA VAL A 101 2.11 1.86 12.31
C VAL A 101 3.55 2.37 12.21
N SER A 102 3.88 2.98 11.08
CA SER A 102 5.13 3.69 10.84
C SER A 102 4.82 5.16 10.59
N ILE A 103 5.40 6.05 11.39
CA ILE A 103 5.17 7.50 11.29
C ILE A 103 6.42 8.17 10.75
N GLY A 104 6.25 8.97 9.69
CA GLY A 104 7.27 9.84 9.11
C GLY A 104 6.93 11.30 9.41
N ILE A 105 7.92 12.04 9.92
CA ILE A 105 7.79 13.47 10.20
C ILE A 105 9.02 14.18 9.63
N ALA A 106 8.79 15.22 8.83
CA ALA A 106 9.85 16.06 8.31
C ALA A 106 9.40 17.51 8.35
N TYR A 107 10.24 18.39 8.88
CA TYR A 107 9.86 19.80 9.04
C TYR A 107 11.07 20.73 8.95
N ASP A 108 10.77 21.99 8.65
CA ASP A 108 11.65 23.14 8.81
C ASP A 108 10.86 24.30 9.44
N ASP A 109 11.42 25.52 9.42
CA ASP A 109 10.78 26.70 10.00
C ASP A 109 9.40 27.02 9.40
N TYR A 110 9.09 26.59 8.16
CA TYR A 110 7.91 27.06 7.41
C TYR A 110 7.06 25.94 6.81
N PHE A 111 7.43 24.68 7.01
CA PHE A 111 6.69 23.54 6.51
C PHE A 111 6.91 22.31 7.41
N LEU A 112 5.84 21.59 7.71
CA LEU A 112 5.88 20.26 8.34
C LEU A 112 5.03 19.30 7.53
N ALA A 113 5.60 18.14 7.20
CA ALA A 113 4.89 16.98 6.66
C ALA A 113 4.75 15.89 7.73
N LEU A 114 3.57 15.28 7.77
CA LEU A 114 3.26 14.06 8.51
C LEU A 114 2.81 13.00 7.52
N VAL A 115 3.42 11.82 7.59
CA VAL A 115 2.99 10.63 6.85
C VAL A 115 2.81 9.49 7.84
N GLN A 116 1.67 8.82 7.80
CA GLN A 116 1.38 7.65 8.62
C GLN A 116 1.15 6.46 7.69
N HIS A 117 1.92 5.40 7.86
CA HIS A 117 1.70 4.10 7.20
C HIS A 117 1.12 3.15 8.23
N PHE A 118 -0.14 2.77 8.04
CA PHE A 118 -0.79 1.73 8.81
C PHE A 118 -0.65 0.42 8.07
N GLU A 119 -0.23 -0.62 8.78
CA GLU A 119 0.19 -1.87 8.16
C GLU A 119 -0.63 -3.05 8.67
N ASN A 120 -1.02 -3.92 7.75
CA ASN A 120 -1.52 -5.27 8.01
C ASN A 120 -0.36 -6.24 7.85
N ASP A 121 0.35 -6.53 8.94
CA ASP A 121 1.52 -7.42 8.92
C ASP A 121 1.26 -8.71 9.70
N TYR A 122 0.64 -9.67 9.03
CA TYR A 122 0.19 -10.93 9.64
C TYR A 122 1.03 -12.15 9.26
N ILE A 123 1.95 -12.00 8.30
CA ILE A 123 2.65 -13.12 7.66
C ILE A 123 4.15 -13.05 7.99
N ASP A 124 4.65 -14.12 8.61
CA ASP A 124 6.08 -14.37 8.72
C ASP A 124 6.55 -15.04 7.41
N TRP A 125 7.23 -14.27 6.55
CA TRP A 125 7.64 -14.75 5.22
C TRP A 125 8.87 -15.65 5.25
N GLU A 126 8.80 -16.75 4.50
CA GLU A 126 9.96 -17.57 4.14
C GLU A 126 10.43 -17.28 2.70
N GLU A 127 9.48 -17.06 1.79
CA GLU A 127 9.75 -16.81 0.37
C GLU A 127 8.68 -15.90 -0.23
N ARG A 128 9.14 -14.89 -0.99
CA ARG A 128 8.32 -14.05 -1.86
C ARG A 128 9.11 -13.75 -3.13
N THR A 129 8.99 -14.64 -4.10
CA THR A 129 9.90 -14.68 -5.24
C THR A 129 9.13 -14.88 -6.54
N LEU A 130 9.82 -14.54 -7.63
CA LEU A 130 9.49 -14.99 -8.98
C LEU A 130 10.40 -16.17 -9.32
N ASP A 131 9.83 -17.30 -9.75
CA ASP A 131 10.60 -18.44 -10.22
C ASP A 131 11.03 -18.29 -11.69
N HIS A 132 11.92 -19.17 -12.13
CA HIS A 132 12.46 -19.17 -13.51
C HIS A 132 11.42 -19.48 -14.61
N ASN A 133 10.20 -19.85 -14.25
CA ASN A 133 9.09 -20.10 -15.18
C ASN A 133 7.99 -19.03 -15.02
N ASP A 134 8.34 -17.89 -14.45
CA ASP A 134 7.48 -16.73 -14.25
C ASP A 134 6.35 -16.94 -13.22
N PHE A 135 6.47 -17.92 -12.34
CA PHE A 135 5.50 -18.08 -11.26
C PHE A 135 5.88 -17.22 -10.06
N ILE A 136 4.89 -16.58 -9.46
CA ILE A 136 5.02 -15.98 -8.14
C ILE A 136 4.84 -17.09 -7.10
N ILE A 137 5.81 -17.19 -6.18
CA ILE A 137 5.80 -18.13 -5.06
C ILE A 137 5.78 -17.33 -3.76
N TRP A 138 4.73 -17.54 -2.98
CA TRP A 138 4.53 -16.96 -1.67
C TRP A 138 4.49 -18.07 -0.64
N LYS A 139 5.48 -18.09 0.25
CA LYS A 139 5.62 -19.10 1.28
C LYS A 139 5.90 -18.42 2.60
N GLY A 140 5.22 -18.89 3.64
CA GLY A 140 5.45 -18.40 4.98
C GLY A 140 4.43 -18.96 5.94
N SER A 141 4.25 -18.25 7.03
CA SER A 141 3.27 -18.59 8.03
C SER A 141 2.43 -17.40 8.41
N ILE A 142 1.12 -17.54 8.43
CA ILE A 142 0.21 -16.50 8.87
C ILE A 142 -0.23 -16.74 10.32
N LYS A 143 -0.24 -15.67 11.12
CA LYS A 143 -0.95 -15.64 12.40
C LYS A 143 -2.39 -15.19 12.15
N VAL A 144 -3.30 -16.14 12.02
CA VAL A 144 -4.70 -15.87 11.67
C VAL A 144 -5.36 -15.00 12.77
N PRO A 145 -5.96 -13.85 12.41
CA PRO A 145 -6.73 -13.03 13.33
C PRO A 145 -7.88 -13.81 13.99
N ALA A 146 -8.24 -13.42 15.22
CA ALA A 146 -9.30 -14.11 15.95
C ALA A 146 -10.64 -14.00 15.22
N GLY A 147 -11.33 -15.12 15.06
CA GLY A 147 -12.63 -15.19 14.38
C GLY A 147 -12.55 -15.37 12.86
N LEU A 148 -11.35 -15.34 12.27
CA LEU A 148 -11.15 -15.56 10.85
C LEU A 148 -10.67 -16.98 10.56
N SER A 149 -10.86 -17.42 9.30
CA SER A 149 -10.33 -18.68 8.78
C SER A 149 -9.43 -18.39 7.59
N PHE A 150 -8.26 -19.02 7.57
CA PHE A 150 -7.34 -18.99 6.45
C PHE A 150 -7.41 -20.35 5.76
N ASP A 151 -8.21 -20.43 4.71
CA ASP A 151 -8.42 -21.65 3.92
C ASP A 151 -8.72 -21.31 2.45
N SER A 152 -8.90 -22.32 1.60
CA SER A 152 -9.15 -22.10 0.18
C SER A 152 -10.40 -21.26 -0.06
N ASP A 153 -11.44 -21.41 0.76
CA ASP A 153 -12.74 -20.79 0.48
C ASP A 153 -12.75 -19.31 0.87
N THR A 154 -11.76 -18.85 1.65
CA THR A 154 -11.65 -17.47 2.13
C THR A 154 -10.55 -16.65 1.45
N LEU A 155 -9.73 -17.25 0.59
CA LEU A 155 -8.57 -16.59 0.00
C LEU A 155 -8.76 -16.31 -1.50
N PHE A 156 -8.32 -15.14 -1.91
CA PHE A 156 -8.19 -14.78 -3.32
C PHE A 156 -7.08 -13.73 -3.49
N ILE A 157 -6.63 -13.56 -4.72
CA ILE A 157 -5.62 -12.56 -5.07
C ILE A 157 -6.21 -11.64 -6.13
N ASN A 158 -6.09 -10.33 -5.92
CA ASN A 158 -6.33 -9.38 -7.00
C ASN A 158 -5.00 -8.87 -7.54
N GLY A 159 -4.90 -8.85 -8.86
CA GLY A 159 -3.80 -8.27 -9.63
C GLY A 159 -4.20 -6.92 -10.19
N TYR A 160 -3.21 -6.06 -10.26
CA TYR A 160 -3.42 -4.63 -10.43
C TYR A 160 -2.30 -3.99 -11.21
N TYR A 161 -2.65 -3.08 -12.12
CA TYR A 161 -1.70 -2.50 -13.06
C TYR A 161 -1.45 -1.01 -12.78
N ASP A 162 -0.19 -0.64 -12.85
CA ASP A 162 0.31 0.72 -12.84
C ASP A 162 1.26 0.92 -14.03
N PRO A 163 1.13 2.02 -14.80
CA PRO A 163 2.15 2.38 -15.77
C PRO A 163 3.48 2.66 -15.06
N PHE A 164 4.59 2.64 -15.81
CA PHE A 164 5.89 2.99 -15.24
C PHE A 164 5.84 4.36 -14.52
N PRO A 165 6.44 4.44 -13.31
CA PRO A 165 6.49 5.67 -12.56
C PRO A 165 7.26 6.72 -13.36
N THR A 166 6.74 7.95 -13.35
CA THR A 166 7.40 9.10 -13.99
C THR A 166 7.70 10.14 -12.93
N LYS A 167 8.83 10.83 -13.06
CA LYS A 167 9.16 11.93 -12.15
C LYS A 167 8.12 13.03 -12.24
N LEU A 168 7.65 13.48 -11.09
CA LEU A 168 6.64 14.52 -10.96
C LEU A 168 7.23 15.73 -10.24
N ASN A 169 6.92 16.92 -10.74
CA ASN A 169 7.17 18.15 -10.00
C ASN A 169 6.02 18.45 -9.01
N ASN A 170 6.26 19.40 -8.11
CA ASN A 170 5.30 19.78 -7.07
C ASN A 170 3.93 20.22 -7.62
N THR A 171 3.90 20.89 -8.78
CA THR A 171 2.66 21.34 -9.41
C THR A 171 1.87 20.15 -9.93
N GLN A 172 2.53 19.15 -10.52
CA GLN A 172 1.87 17.92 -10.94
C GLN A 172 1.34 17.14 -9.73
N LEU A 173 2.16 16.97 -8.70
CA LEU A 173 1.80 16.25 -7.46
C LEU A 173 0.57 16.87 -6.78
N ASN A 174 0.54 18.19 -6.60
CA ASN A 174 -0.58 18.89 -5.97
C ASN A 174 -1.88 18.87 -6.80
N ASN A 175 -1.83 18.41 -8.06
CA ASN A 175 -3.00 18.25 -8.92
C ASN A 175 -3.37 16.78 -9.15
N LEU A 176 -2.64 15.84 -8.55
CA LEU A 176 -3.06 14.44 -8.56
C LEU A 176 -4.33 14.25 -7.72
N PRO A 177 -5.09 13.18 -7.96
CA PRO A 177 -6.18 12.81 -7.08
C PRO A 177 -5.71 12.66 -5.61
N ASN A 178 -6.52 13.13 -4.67
CA ASN A 178 -6.32 12.92 -3.23
C ASN A 178 -6.70 11.50 -2.78
N CYS A 179 -6.74 10.56 -3.72
CA CYS A 179 -6.89 9.15 -3.47
C CYS A 179 -5.87 8.38 -4.29
N TYR A 180 -5.56 7.19 -3.83
CA TYR A 180 -4.89 6.14 -4.59
C TYR A 180 -5.60 4.85 -4.20
N THR A 181 -5.46 3.80 -4.99
CA THR A 181 -6.10 2.52 -4.65
C THR A 181 -5.03 1.44 -4.53
N TYR A 182 -4.94 0.83 -3.34
CA TYR A 182 -5.30 -0.59 -3.17
C TYR A 182 -6.13 -0.85 -1.91
N GLY A 183 -7.26 -1.56 -2.04
CA GLY A 183 -7.89 -2.30 -0.93
C GLY A 183 -8.39 -1.54 0.31
N GLY A 184 -8.76 -0.25 0.24
CA GLY A 184 -9.50 0.41 1.34
C GLY A 184 -9.24 1.90 1.57
N GLY A 185 -9.22 2.70 0.51
CA GLY A 185 -9.32 4.17 0.57
C GLY A 185 -10.18 4.66 -0.60
N THR A 186 -10.76 5.86 -0.49
CA THR A 186 -11.68 6.49 -1.47
C THR A 186 -11.35 6.06 -2.91
N LEU A 187 -12.27 5.33 -3.54
CA LEU A 187 -12.06 4.68 -4.85
C LEU A 187 -11.51 5.68 -5.89
N CYS A 188 -10.21 5.60 -6.15
CA CYS A 188 -9.62 6.10 -7.39
C CYS A 188 -9.72 4.95 -8.39
N ASN A 189 -10.41 5.12 -9.52
CA ASN A 189 -10.63 4.12 -10.58
C ASN A 189 -9.33 3.39 -10.98
N THR A 190 -8.95 2.37 -10.22
CA THR A 190 -7.79 1.52 -10.50
C THR A 190 -8.42 0.17 -10.68
N ASP A 191 -8.50 -0.23 -11.94
CA ASP A 191 -9.24 -1.42 -12.32
C ASP A 191 -8.49 -2.66 -11.83
N ILE A 192 -9.23 -3.60 -11.26
CA ILE A 192 -8.73 -4.96 -11.06
C ILE A 192 -8.47 -5.51 -12.46
N VAL A 193 -7.22 -5.76 -12.81
CA VAL A 193 -6.86 -6.34 -14.12
C VAL A 193 -6.89 -7.86 -14.09
N GLU A 194 -6.81 -8.45 -12.89
CA GLU A 194 -6.76 -9.89 -12.71
C GLU A 194 -7.37 -10.28 -11.36
N VAL A 195 -8.19 -11.34 -11.36
CA VAL A 195 -8.63 -12.02 -10.14
C VAL A 195 -8.14 -13.46 -10.21
N ILE A 196 -7.41 -13.89 -9.19
CA ILE A 196 -6.84 -15.23 -9.10
C ILE A 196 -7.46 -15.95 -7.91
N MET A 197 -8.15 -17.04 -8.21
CA MET A 197 -8.91 -17.83 -7.25
C MET A 197 -8.13 -19.10 -6.86
N PRO A 198 -8.42 -19.76 -5.73
CA PRO A 198 -7.82 -21.05 -5.42
C PRO A 198 -8.17 -22.11 -6.47
N GLU A 199 -7.30 -23.10 -6.68
CA GLU A 199 -7.67 -24.28 -7.46
C GLU A 199 -8.86 -25.03 -6.81
N LEU A 200 -9.86 -25.39 -7.63
CA LEU A 200 -11.03 -26.13 -7.15
C LEU A 200 -10.74 -27.64 -7.05
N PRO A 201 -11.49 -28.36 -6.19
CA PRO A 201 -11.42 -29.82 -6.15
C PRO A 201 -11.79 -30.46 -7.50
N LEU A 202 -11.27 -31.66 -7.75
CA LEU A 202 -11.55 -32.41 -8.98
C LEU A 202 -13.07 -32.56 -9.22
N GLY A 203 -13.53 -32.14 -10.40
CA GLY A 203 -14.93 -32.22 -10.80
C GLY A 203 -15.72 -30.92 -10.60
N TYR A 204 -15.08 -29.86 -10.10
CA TYR A 204 -15.63 -28.51 -10.01
C TYR A 204 -14.89 -27.57 -10.96
N GLU A 205 -15.60 -26.58 -11.49
CA GLU A 205 -15.06 -25.53 -12.35
C GLU A 205 -15.71 -24.19 -11.99
N TYR A 206 -14.97 -23.10 -12.20
CA TYR A 206 -15.55 -21.76 -12.13
C TYR A 206 -16.45 -21.53 -13.35
N THR A 207 -17.53 -20.77 -13.15
CA THR A 207 -18.45 -20.41 -14.24
C THR A 207 -17.86 -19.35 -15.16
N ASP A 208 -16.94 -18.54 -14.63
CA ASP A 208 -16.21 -17.51 -15.33
C ASP A 208 -14.77 -17.97 -15.59
N ASP A 209 -14.15 -17.43 -16.63
CA ASP A 209 -12.73 -17.68 -16.93
C ASP A 209 -11.88 -16.92 -15.91
N VAL A 210 -11.33 -17.66 -14.94
CA VAL A 210 -10.51 -17.10 -13.86
C VAL A 210 -9.16 -17.78 -13.81
N ASN A 211 -8.13 -17.00 -13.52
CA ASN A 211 -6.83 -17.56 -13.19
C ASN A 211 -6.90 -18.23 -11.82
N THR A 212 -6.06 -19.23 -11.63
CA THR A 212 -6.02 -19.99 -10.38
C THR A 212 -4.64 -20.02 -9.75
N PHE A 213 -4.62 -20.17 -8.42
CA PHE A 213 -3.42 -20.42 -7.65
C PHE A 213 -3.51 -21.77 -6.94
N SER A 214 -2.37 -22.46 -6.89
CA SER A 214 -2.23 -23.65 -6.06
C SER A 214 -1.99 -23.24 -4.61
N LEU A 215 -2.65 -23.92 -3.67
CA LEU A 215 -2.58 -23.66 -2.23
C LEU A 215 -2.21 -24.93 -1.47
N SER A 216 -1.08 -24.90 -0.76
CA SER A 216 -0.72 -25.91 0.24
C SER A 216 -0.74 -25.28 1.62
N MET A 217 -1.36 -25.94 2.59
CA MET A 217 -1.46 -25.44 3.96
C MET A 217 -1.22 -26.54 4.99
N ALA A 218 -0.57 -26.17 6.09
CA ALA A 218 -0.42 -27.00 7.27
C ALA A 218 -0.77 -26.19 8.52
N LYS A 219 -1.80 -26.63 9.23
CA LYS A 219 -2.20 -26.02 10.51
C LYS A 219 -1.46 -26.71 11.65
N THR A 220 -0.81 -25.92 12.50
CA THR A 220 -0.22 -26.47 13.74
C THR A 220 -1.33 -26.72 14.75
N GLU A 221 -1.38 -27.92 15.35
CA GLU A 221 -2.36 -28.26 16.39
C GLU A 221 -2.31 -27.26 17.54
N ASN A 222 -3.48 -26.78 17.99
CA ASN A 222 -3.63 -25.79 19.08
C ASN A 222 -2.96 -24.43 18.82
N SER A 223 -2.68 -24.08 17.57
CA SER A 223 -2.16 -22.77 17.17
C SER A 223 -3.11 -22.05 16.22
N ASN A 224 -3.10 -20.73 16.25
CA ASN A 224 -3.70 -19.88 15.21
C ASN A 224 -2.72 -19.60 14.06
N LYS A 225 -1.61 -20.34 14.00
CA LYS A 225 -0.62 -20.27 12.94
C LYS A 225 -0.93 -21.28 11.83
N VAL A 226 -0.94 -20.82 10.60
CA VAL A 226 -1.07 -21.65 9.40
C VAL A 226 0.17 -21.43 8.53
N ASP A 227 0.91 -22.50 8.28
CA ASP A 227 1.99 -22.49 7.29
C ASP A 227 1.35 -22.67 5.91
N PHE A 228 1.78 -21.89 4.92
CA PHE A 228 1.20 -21.92 3.59
C PHE A 228 2.25 -21.82 2.48
N THR A 229 1.86 -22.29 1.31
CA THR A 229 2.53 -22.02 0.04
C THR A 229 1.47 -21.73 -1.00
N ILE A 230 1.54 -20.56 -1.60
CA ILE A 230 0.73 -20.11 -2.72
C ILE A 230 1.65 -20.02 -3.93
N LYS A 231 1.22 -20.59 -5.06
CA LYS A 231 1.92 -20.47 -6.33
C LYS A 231 0.94 -20.18 -7.45
N PHE A 232 1.20 -19.12 -8.21
CA PHE A 232 0.37 -18.68 -9.34
C PHE A 232 1.23 -18.08 -10.45
N LYS A 233 0.65 -18.01 -11.65
CA LYS A 233 1.26 -17.35 -12.80
C LYS A 233 0.49 -16.06 -13.08
N PRO A 234 1.14 -14.89 -13.08
CA PRO A 234 0.50 -13.62 -13.37
C PRO A 234 0.08 -13.52 -14.84
N SER A 235 -1.05 -12.86 -15.11
CA SER A 235 -1.41 -12.39 -16.45
C SER A 235 -0.83 -11.01 -16.70
N LEU A 236 -0.06 -10.86 -17.78
CA LEU A 236 0.65 -9.63 -18.12
C LEU A 236 0.35 -9.26 -19.57
N ASP A 237 -0.31 -8.11 -19.74
CA ASP A 237 -0.82 -7.65 -21.03
C ASP A 237 -0.05 -6.43 -21.57
N GLU A 238 0.50 -5.60 -20.68
CA GLU A 238 1.18 -4.35 -21.03
C GLU A 238 2.40 -4.11 -20.14
N GLU A 239 3.43 -3.45 -20.67
CA GLU A 239 4.61 -3.08 -19.89
C GLU A 239 4.25 -2.13 -18.73
N GLY A 240 4.74 -2.43 -17.53
CA GLY A 240 4.45 -1.64 -16.34
C GLY A 240 4.70 -2.39 -15.04
N LEU A 241 4.05 -1.92 -13.98
CA LEU A 241 4.13 -2.48 -12.63
C LEU A 241 2.85 -3.24 -12.35
N TYR A 242 2.98 -4.49 -11.89
CA TYR A 242 1.87 -5.31 -11.46
C TYR A 242 1.96 -5.56 -9.96
N THR A 243 0.93 -5.15 -9.22
CA THR A 243 0.83 -5.37 -7.78
C THR A 243 -0.22 -6.45 -7.51
N TYR A 244 0.18 -7.50 -6.79
CA TYR A 244 -0.69 -8.58 -6.37
C TYR A 244 -0.97 -8.44 -4.89
N VAL A 245 -2.25 -8.46 -4.52
CA VAL A 245 -2.68 -8.35 -3.12
C VAL A 245 -3.40 -9.62 -2.71
N LEU A 246 -2.90 -10.27 -1.66
CA LEU A 246 -3.56 -11.40 -1.03
C LEU A 246 -4.69 -10.88 -0.13
N TYR A 247 -5.91 -11.32 -0.38
CA TYR A 247 -7.07 -11.02 0.45
C TYR A 247 -7.55 -12.25 1.19
N MET A 248 -8.12 -12.00 2.37
CA MET A 248 -8.86 -12.98 3.14
C MET A 248 -10.25 -12.43 3.47
N GLU A 249 -11.29 -13.23 3.23
CA GLU A 249 -12.66 -12.87 3.63
C GLU A 249 -12.78 -12.84 5.16
N THR A 250 -13.42 -11.79 5.70
CA THR A 250 -13.62 -11.66 7.14
C THR A 250 -14.92 -12.30 7.64
N GLY A 251 -15.78 -12.75 6.72
CA GLY A 251 -17.12 -13.30 7.01
C GLY A 251 -18.21 -12.23 7.18
N ALA A 252 -17.85 -10.94 7.23
CA ALA A 252 -18.79 -9.84 7.05
C ALA A 252 -19.04 -9.60 5.55
N ILE A 253 -20.26 -9.18 5.21
CA ILE A 253 -20.67 -8.99 3.82
C ILE A 253 -19.80 -7.91 3.17
N ASN A 254 -19.10 -8.28 2.08
CA ASN A 254 -18.22 -7.41 1.31
C ASN A 254 -17.04 -6.82 2.12
N GLU A 255 -16.60 -7.49 3.18
CA GLU A 255 -15.43 -7.10 3.95
C GLU A 255 -14.29 -8.09 3.73
N TYR A 256 -13.17 -7.55 3.26
CA TYR A 256 -11.98 -8.31 2.94
C TYR A 256 -10.81 -7.70 3.70
N LEU A 257 -9.99 -8.57 4.28
CA LEU A 257 -8.73 -8.20 4.91
C LEU A 257 -7.60 -8.36 3.89
N PRO A 258 -7.00 -7.27 3.39
CA PRO A 258 -5.75 -7.37 2.65
C PRO A 258 -4.63 -7.79 3.60
N LEU A 259 -3.95 -8.88 3.26
CA LEU A 259 -2.91 -9.48 4.09
C LEU A 259 -1.51 -9.05 3.69
N ALA A 260 -1.27 -8.92 2.39
CA ALA A 260 0.02 -8.52 1.86
C ALA A 260 -0.08 -8.04 0.42
N SER A 261 0.89 -7.23 0.02
CA SER A 261 1.09 -6.80 -1.36
C SER A 261 2.48 -7.18 -1.86
N TYR A 262 2.58 -7.48 -3.16
CA TYR A 262 3.84 -7.80 -3.83
C TYR A 262 3.83 -7.22 -5.24
N THR A 263 4.84 -6.43 -5.57
CA THR A 263 4.93 -5.76 -6.89
C THR A 263 6.03 -6.36 -7.73
N ILE A 264 5.69 -6.69 -8.98
CA ILE A 264 6.62 -7.08 -10.04
C ILE A 264 6.64 -6.02 -11.14
N VAL A 265 7.67 -6.09 -11.97
CA VAL A 265 7.82 -5.25 -13.15
C VAL A 265 7.79 -6.13 -14.38
N TYR A 266 7.06 -5.71 -15.41
CA TYR A 266 7.06 -6.33 -16.73
C TYR A 266 7.55 -5.31 -17.77
N ASP A 267 8.69 -5.60 -18.39
CA ASP A 267 9.38 -4.78 -19.39
C ASP A 267 10.14 -5.72 -20.33
N ASP A 268 9.42 -6.30 -21.31
CA ASP A 268 9.77 -7.47 -22.15
C ASP A 268 10.05 -8.78 -21.38
N GLU A 269 10.52 -8.70 -20.15
CA GLU A 269 10.79 -9.77 -19.20
C GLU A 269 10.22 -9.39 -17.82
N ILE A 270 9.86 -10.41 -17.03
CA ILE A 270 9.37 -10.19 -15.67
C ILE A 270 10.56 -10.08 -14.71
N LYS A 271 10.54 -9.05 -13.87
CA LYS A 271 11.58 -8.76 -12.88
C LYS A 271 10.93 -8.47 -11.53
N SER A 272 11.66 -8.72 -10.43
CA SER A 272 11.24 -8.17 -9.14
C SER A 272 11.37 -6.64 -9.17
N LEU A 273 10.51 -5.93 -8.42
CA LEU A 273 10.62 -4.47 -8.34
C LEU A 273 11.98 -4.02 -7.77
N LEU A 274 12.58 -4.81 -6.86
CA LEU A 274 13.91 -4.50 -6.32
C LEU A 274 15.01 -4.64 -7.40
N ASP A 275 14.91 -5.62 -8.28
CA ASP A 275 15.87 -5.76 -9.39
C ASP A 275 15.72 -4.61 -10.39
N TYR A 276 14.49 -4.16 -10.65
CA TYR A 276 14.25 -3.00 -11.52
C TYR A 276 14.82 -1.70 -10.94
N ILE A 277 14.63 -1.46 -9.64
CA ILE A 277 15.09 -0.21 -8.98
C ILE A 277 16.61 -0.15 -8.82
N ASN A 278 17.28 -1.30 -8.70
CA ASN A 278 18.72 -1.37 -8.47
C ASN A 278 19.58 -1.41 -9.76
N ASN A 279 18.95 -1.50 -10.94
CA ASN A 279 19.61 -1.47 -12.26
C ASN A 279 19.54 -0.08 -12.89
#